data_AF-E2IUM2-F1
#
_entry.id   AF-E2IUM2-F1
#
_cell.length_a   1.000
_cell.length_b   1.000
_cell.length_c   1.000
_cell.angle_alpha   90.00
_cell.angle_beta   90.00
_cell.angle_gamma   90.00
#
_symmetry.space_group_name_H-M   'P 1'
#
loop_
_entity.id
_entity.type
_entity.pdbx_description
1 polymer ?
#
loop_
_entity_poly.entity_id
_entity_poly.type
_entity_poly.pdbx_seq_one_letter_code
_entity_poly.pdbx_strand_id
1 'polypeptide(L)'
;MSRLLALLALAPLLAGAVETTAPKPPSAFTVEAQRRVEAELPFADRADFERAERGLIRRPERLLIRNPDGSVAWQLGGYDSPRR
;
A
#
# COMPACT_ATOMS: atom_id res chain seq x y z
N MET A 1 -15.56 34.43 50.95
CA MET A 1 -15.85 33.31 50.03
C MET A 1 -15.23 33.61 48.67
N SER A 2 -13.94 33.33 48.47
CA SER A 2 -13.29 33.35 47.15
C SER A 2 -11.87 32.81 47.27
N ARG A 3 -11.78 31.52 47.61
CA ARG A 3 -10.55 30.72 47.58
C ARG A 3 -10.90 29.33 47.07
N LEU A 4 -11.44 29.25 45.87
CA LEU A 4 -11.84 27.94 45.30
C LEU A 4 -11.93 27.94 43.76
N LEU A 5 -11.23 28.85 43.09
CA LEU A 5 -11.16 28.89 41.62
C LEU A 5 -9.69 28.90 41.15
N ALA A 6 -8.90 27.94 41.62
CA ALA A 6 -7.49 27.80 41.22
C ALA A 6 -7.05 26.35 40.97
N LEU A 7 -7.97 25.44 40.65
CA LEU A 7 -7.64 24.00 40.54
C LEU A 7 -8.21 23.27 39.32
N LEU A 8 -8.54 23.98 38.23
CA LEU A 8 -9.08 23.33 37.02
C LEU A 8 -8.31 23.72 35.74
N ALA A 9 -7.00 23.96 35.86
CA ALA A 9 -6.13 24.24 34.72
C ALA A 9 -4.92 23.29 34.69
N LEU A 10 -5.15 21.96 34.67
CA LEU A 10 -4.08 21.01 34.31
C LEU A 10 -4.60 19.64 33.84
N ALA A 11 -5.32 19.62 32.73
CA ALA A 11 -5.51 18.40 31.94
C ALA A 11 -5.73 18.83 30.49
N PRO A 12 -4.69 18.84 29.64
CA PRO A 12 -4.23 17.55 29.11
C PRO A 12 -2.72 17.55 28.81
N LEU A 13 -1.87 17.21 29.79
CA LEU A 13 -0.54 16.64 29.52
C LEU A 13 -0.64 15.14 29.75
N LEU A 14 -1.27 14.41 28.83
CA LEU A 14 -1.24 12.94 28.75
C LEU A 14 -1.96 12.44 27.48
N ALA A 15 -1.96 13.24 26.40
CA ALA A 15 -2.22 12.68 25.07
C ALA A 15 -0.96 11.90 24.65
N GLY A 16 -0.79 10.70 25.20
CA GLY A 16 0.18 9.74 24.71
C GLY A 16 -0.03 9.56 23.21
N ALA A 17 1.06 9.62 22.43
CA ALA A 17 1.00 9.37 21.01
C ALA A 17 0.40 7.97 20.79
N VAL A 18 -0.81 7.92 20.21
CA VAL A 18 -1.40 6.67 19.77
C VAL A 18 -0.58 6.21 18.56
N GLU A 19 0.39 5.34 18.80
CA GLU A 19 1.06 4.62 17.72
C GLU A 19 0.04 3.68 17.08
N THR A 20 -0.42 4.07 15.89
CA THR A 20 -1.19 3.16 15.04
C THR A 20 -0.27 2.11 14.43
N THR A 21 -0.66 0.85 14.54
CA THR A 21 0.02 -0.28 13.87
C THR A 21 -0.34 -0.39 12.39
N ALA A 22 -1.22 0.49 11.89
CA ALA A 22 -1.61 0.53 10.50
C ALA A 22 -0.50 1.14 9.61
N PRO A 23 -0.40 0.73 8.34
CA PRO A 23 0.46 1.39 7.37
C PRO A 23 0.20 2.89 7.30
N LYS A 24 1.29 3.67 7.20
CA LYS A 24 1.22 5.13 7.08
C LYS A 24 1.15 5.55 5.62
N PRO A 25 0.48 6.68 5.29
CA PRO A 25 0.60 7.28 3.97
C PRO A 25 2.05 7.61 3.61
N PRO A 26 2.40 7.69 2.31
CA PRO A 26 3.73 8.13 1.90
C PRO A 26 3.96 9.58 2.34
N SER A 27 5.17 9.87 2.84
CA SER A 27 5.58 11.24 3.18
C SER A 27 5.78 12.09 1.93
N ALA A 28 5.84 13.42 2.08
CA ALA A 28 6.19 14.31 0.97
C ALA A 28 7.54 13.94 0.34
N PHE A 29 8.54 13.60 1.16
CA PHE A 29 9.84 13.12 0.69
C PHE A 29 9.75 11.80 -0.09
N THR A 30 8.90 10.87 0.35
CA THR A 30 8.66 9.61 -0.36
C THR A 30 8.03 9.87 -1.72
N VAL A 31 7.04 10.76 -1.80
CA VAL A 31 6.39 11.13 -3.07
C VAL A 31 7.39 11.79 -4.02
N GLU A 32 8.21 12.72 -3.55
CA GLU A 32 9.24 13.35 -4.37
C GLU A 32 10.25 12.33 -4.91
N ALA A 33 10.67 11.37 -4.10
CA ALA A 33 11.54 10.29 -4.55
C ALA A 33 10.90 9.45 -5.67
N GLN A 34 9.60 9.12 -5.57
CA GLN A 34 8.90 8.41 -6.67
C GLN A 34 8.85 9.25 -7.94
N ARG A 35 8.65 10.57 -7.83
CA ARG A 35 8.68 11.49 -8.99
C ARG A 35 10.05 11.53 -9.66
N ARG A 36 11.14 11.45 -8.89
CA ARG A 36 12.50 11.36 -9.44
C ARG A 36 12.70 10.06 -10.20
N VAL A 37 12.23 8.93 -9.66
CA VAL A 37 12.25 7.64 -10.37
C VAL A 37 11.52 7.74 -11.72
N GLU A 38 10.31 8.29 -11.74
CA GLU A 38 9.54 8.52 -12.97
C GLU A 38 10.28 9.43 -13.99
N ALA A 39 11.01 10.44 -13.52
CA ALA A 39 11.73 11.39 -14.37
C ALA A 39 13.08 10.88 -14.89
N GLU A 40 13.77 10.02 -14.13
CA GLU A 40 15.12 9.55 -14.44
C GLU A 40 15.12 8.27 -15.29
N LEU A 41 14.10 7.41 -15.13
CA LEU A 41 14.04 6.13 -15.84
C LEU A 41 13.18 6.21 -17.12
N PRO A 42 13.51 5.42 -18.16
CA PRO A 42 12.84 5.48 -19.45
C PRO A 42 11.50 4.73 -19.47
N PHE A 43 10.53 5.12 -18.64
CA PHE A 43 9.20 4.47 -18.59
C PHE A 43 8.37 4.57 -19.89
N ALA A 44 8.78 5.45 -20.80
CA ALA A 44 8.23 5.52 -22.15
C ALA A 44 8.61 4.30 -23.01
N ASP A 45 9.73 3.63 -22.72
CA ASP A 45 10.02 2.33 -23.30
C ASP A 45 9.16 1.27 -22.61
N ARG A 46 8.15 0.79 -23.35
CA ARG A 46 7.19 -0.21 -22.90
C ARG A 46 7.32 -1.53 -23.64
N ALA A 47 8.43 -1.75 -24.36
CA ALA A 47 8.59 -2.93 -25.21
C ALA A 47 8.51 -4.25 -24.44
N ASP A 48 8.82 -4.25 -23.14
CA ASP A 48 8.68 -5.45 -22.29
C ASP A 48 7.23 -5.86 -22.05
N PHE A 49 6.28 -4.91 -22.02
CA PHE A 49 4.86 -5.26 -21.96
C PHE A 49 4.42 -5.99 -23.23
N GLU A 50 4.85 -5.51 -24.41
CA GLU A 50 4.56 -6.19 -25.67
C GLU A 50 5.19 -7.57 -25.71
N ARG A 51 6.45 -7.70 -25.28
CA ARG A 51 7.15 -9.00 -25.22
C ARG A 51 6.45 -9.97 -24.27
N ALA A 52 5.96 -9.50 -23.12
CA ALA A 52 5.25 -10.33 -22.15
C ALA A 52 3.93 -10.90 -22.70
N GLU A 53 3.26 -10.20 -23.62
CA GLU A 53 2.00 -10.65 -24.21
C GLU A 53 2.14 -11.37 -25.55
N ARG A 54 3.28 -11.19 -26.23
CA ARG A 54 3.53 -11.74 -27.57
C ARG A 54 3.49 -13.27 -27.55
N GLY A 55 2.62 -13.85 -28.37
CA GLY A 55 2.49 -15.31 -28.50
C GLY A 55 1.72 -15.98 -27.35
N LEU A 56 1.04 -15.21 -26.49
CA LEU A 56 0.16 -15.75 -25.46
C LEU A 56 -0.97 -16.57 -26.09
N ILE A 57 -1.01 -17.87 -25.80
CA ILE A 57 -2.05 -18.79 -26.30
C ILE A 57 -3.32 -18.69 -25.45
N ARG A 58 -3.17 -18.66 -24.12
CA ARG A 58 -4.29 -18.59 -23.19
C ARG A 58 -3.90 -17.94 -21.88
N ARG A 59 -4.78 -17.09 -21.37
CA ARG A 59 -4.74 -16.54 -20.01
C ARG A 59 -5.97 -17.03 -19.26
N PRO A 60 -5.83 -17.86 -18.21
CA PRO A 60 -6.96 -18.21 -17.36
C PRO A 60 -7.58 -16.96 -16.74
N GLU A 61 -8.91 -16.87 -16.72
CA GLU A 61 -9.61 -15.74 -16.09
C GLU A 61 -9.37 -15.68 -14.57
N ARG A 62 -9.19 -16.85 -13.95
CA ARG A 62 -8.84 -16.99 -12.54
C ARG A 62 -7.80 -18.11 -12.41
N LEU A 63 -6.77 -17.87 -11.62
CA LEU A 63 -5.78 -18.88 -11.25
C LEU A 63 -5.88 -19.18 -9.76
N LEU A 64 -6.25 -20.43 -9.44
CA LEU A 64 -6.27 -20.98 -8.10
C LEU A 64 -5.88 -22.46 -8.17
N ILE A 65 -4.77 -22.82 -7.54
CA ILE A 65 -4.21 -24.17 -7.49
C ILE A 65 -4.27 -24.63 -6.04
N ARG A 66 -4.71 -25.88 -5.81
CA ARG A 66 -4.83 -26.48 -4.48
C ARG A 66 -3.94 -27.69 -4.35
N ASN A 67 -3.45 -27.91 -3.13
CA ASN A 67 -2.79 -29.14 -2.72
C ASN A 67 -3.80 -30.28 -2.53
N PRO A 68 -3.33 -31.54 -2.42
CA PRO A 68 -4.20 -32.68 -2.13
C PRO A 68 -5.00 -32.56 -0.82
N ASP A 69 -4.48 -31.84 0.17
CA ASP A 69 -5.15 -31.58 1.45
C ASP A 69 -6.19 -30.43 1.38
N GLY A 70 -6.36 -29.82 0.20
CA GLY A 70 -7.30 -28.72 -0.04
C GLY A 70 -6.75 -27.33 0.24
N SER A 71 -5.55 -27.20 0.82
CA SER A 71 -4.90 -25.90 1.04
C SER A 71 -4.55 -25.22 -0.30
N VAL A 72 -4.45 -23.88 -0.29
CA VAL A 72 -4.10 -23.12 -1.49
C VAL A 72 -2.61 -23.25 -1.74
N ALA A 73 -2.23 -23.84 -2.87
CA ALA A 73 -0.85 -23.92 -3.32
C ALA A 73 -0.42 -22.61 -3.99
N TRP A 74 -1.30 -22.05 -4.83
CA TRP A 74 -1.02 -20.80 -5.54
C TRP A 74 -2.31 -20.09 -5.97
N GLN A 75 -2.33 -18.77 -5.91
CA GLN A 75 -3.43 -17.95 -6.42
C GLN A 75 -2.93 -16.61 -6.95
N LEU A 76 -3.57 -16.08 -7.99
CA LEU A 76 -3.23 -14.75 -8.52
C LEU A 76 -4.24 -13.66 -8.19
N GLY A 77 -5.44 -13.99 -7.69
CA GLY A 77 -6.48 -12.99 -7.39
C GLY A 77 -6.08 -11.96 -6.32
N GLY A 78 -5.08 -12.26 -5.47
CA GLY A 78 -4.52 -11.28 -4.53
C GLY A 78 -3.71 -10.15 -5.19
N TYR A 79 -3.38 -10.29 -6.48
CA TYR A 79 -2.67 -9.30 -7.28
C TYR A 79 -3.59 -8.52 -8.22
N ASP A 80 -4.91 -8.74 -8.16
CA ASP A 80 -5.87 -7.96 -8.91
C ASP A 80 -5.82 -6.50 -8.41
N SER A 81 -5.19 -5.65 -9.21
CA SER A 81 -5.26 -4.21 -9.05
C SER A 81 -6.19 -3.63 -10.12
N PRO A 82 -6.89 -2.51 -9.85
CA PRO A 82 -7.61 -1.80 -10.90
C PRO A 82 -6.61 -1.47 -12.01
N ARG A 83 -6.83 -2.02 -13.21
CA ARG A 83 -6.03 -1.66 -14.39
C ARG A 83 -6.24 -0.17 -14.64
N ARG A 84 -5.22 0.64 -14.32
CA ARG A 84 -5.17 2.06 -14.67
C ARG A 84 -4.65 2.23 -16.09
#